data_AF-A0A449B1B0-F1
#
_entry.id   AF-A0A449B1B0-F1
#
_cell.length_a   1.000
_cell.length_b   1.000
_cell.length_c   1.000
_cell.angle_alpha   90.00
_cell.angle_beta   90.00
_cell.angle_gamma   90.00
#
_symmetry.space_group_name_H-M   'P 1'
#
loop_
_entity.id
_entity.type
_entity.pdbx_description
1 polymer ?
#
loop_
_entity_poly.entity_id
_entity_poly.type
_entity_poly.pdbx_seq_one_letter_code
_entity_poly.pdbx_strand_id
1 'polypeptide(L)'
;MFNFFNKFRENNHTEVDLHGYEWIDAQNIILMLINDLKKSKITNVLIITGKGTGALRAQTIKLLEDNFINFELQNQDGAIFAYIEKPKFSFWFSKSNDANPQEISELFDQSLKDFEEFKNQK
;
A
#
# COMPACT_ATOMS: atom_id res chain seq x y z
N MET A 1 11.82 22.55 -8.63
CA MET A 1 11.14 22.70 -7.32
C MET A 1 9.68 22.34 -7.55
N PHE A 2 9.30 21.08 -7.33
CA PHE A 2 8.00 20.54 -7.79
C PHE A 2 6.91 20.73 -6.71
N ASN A 3 5.79 21.30 -7.14
CA ASN A 3 4.62 21.70 -6.37
C ASN A 3 4.01 20.56 -5.54
N PHE A 4 3.97 20.74 -4.21
CA PHE A 4 3.55 19.74 -3.23
C PHE A 4 2.03 19.73 -2.92
N PHE A 5 1.18 20.49 -3.62
CA PHE A 5 -0.20 20.73 -3.13
C PHE A 5 -1.36 20.60 -4.12
N ASN A 6 -1.15 20.12 -5.35
CA ASN A 6 -2.25 20.03 -6.32
C ASN A 6 -2.61 18.58 -6.67
N LYS A 7 -3.36 17.89 -5.79
CA LYS A 7 -4.33 16.87 -6.22
C LYS A 7 -5.30 16.37 -5.13
N PHE A 8 -6.04 17.27 -4.47
CA PHE A 8 -7.28 16.88 -3.77
C PHE A 8 -8.38 16.58 -4.81
N ARG A 9 -8.18 15.51 -5.59
CA ARG A 9 -9.12 15.04 -6.61
C ARG A 9 -10.06 14.02 -6.00
N GLU A 10 -11.31 14.45 -5.79
CA GLU A 10 -12.54 13.66 -5.90
C GLU A 10 -12.33 12.14 -5.94
N ASN A 11 -12.16 11.49 -4.79
CA ASN A 11 -12.23 10.03 -4.62
C ASN A 11 -12.59 9.74 -3.15
N ASN A 12 -13.43 8.74 -2.90
CA ASN A 12 -13.85 8.27 -1.57
C ASN A 12 -12.66 7.98 -0.64
N HIS A 13 -12.16 8.99 0.07
CA HIS A 13 -11.14 8.80 1.10
C HIS A 13 -11.82 8.20 2.32
N THR A 14 -11.33 7.03 2.76
CA THR A 14 -11.78 6.43 4.01
C THR A 14 -11.03 7.13 5.13
N GLU A 15 -11.75 7.87 5.97
CA GLU A 15 -11.20 8.50 7.17
C GLU A 15 -11.79 7.79 8.38
N VAL A 16 -10.93 7.46 9.34
CA VAL A 16 -11.34 6.81 10.58
C VAL A 16 -10.73 7.53 11.76
N ASP A 17 -11.62 7.97 12.64
CA ASP A 17 -11.24 8.65 13.85
C ASP A 17 -11.16 7.68 15.03
N LEU A 18 -9.96 7.53 15.56
CA LEU A 18 -9.64 6.68 16.71
C LEU A 18 -9.16 7.51 17.90
N HIS A 19 -9.26 8.86 17.85
CA HIS A 19 -8.83 9.66 18.99
C HIS A 19 -9.67 9.33 20.22
N GLY A 20 -8.99 9.17 21.36
CA GLY A 20 -9.66 8.83 22.63
C GLY A 20 -10.10 7.37 22.76
N TYR A 21 -9.84 6.52 21.76
CA TYR A 21 -10.04 5.08 21.90
C TYR A 21 -8.91 4.46 22.73
N GLU A 22 -9.28 3.49 23.55
CA GLU A 22 -8.32 2.57 24.15
C GLU A 22 -7.72 1.67 23.08
N TRP A 23 -6.48 1.23 23.32
CA TRP A 23 -5.74 0.42 22.34
C TRP A 23 -6.52 -0.84 21.92
N ILE A 24 -7.17 -1.51 22.88
CA ILE A 24 -7.87 -2.77 22.63
C ILE A 24 -9.02 -2.61 21.62
N ASP A 25 -9.74 -1.49 21.68
CA ASP A 25 -10.88 -1.22 20.79
C ASP A 25 -10.39 -0.75 19.42
N ALA A 26 -9.39 0.13 19.41
CA ALA A 26 -8.79 0.65 18.18
C ALA A 26 -8.10 -0.46 17.35
N GLN A 27 -7.47 -1.43 18.01
CA GLN A 27 -6.71 -2.49 17.36
C GLN A 27 -7.55 -3.27 16.35
N ASN A 28 -8.78 -3.66 16.71
CA ASN A 28 -9.64 -4.41 15.80
C ASN A 28 -10.01 -3.61 14.55
N ILE A 29 -10.28 -2.32 14.72
CA ILE A 29 -10.60 -1.40 13.61
C ILE A 29 -9.39 -1.26 12.69
N ILE A 30 -8.19 -1.06 13.24
CA ILE A 30 -6.94 -0.95 12.47
C ILE A 30 -6.69 -2.23 11.66
N LEU A 31 -6.87 -3.41 12.26
CA LEU A 31 -6.69 -4.69 11.56
C LEU A 31 -7.70 -4.87 10.42
N MET A 32 -8.95 -4.43 10.60
CA MET A 32 -9.96 -4.42 9.53
C MET A 32 -9.54 -3.52 8.36
N LEU A 33 -9.07 -2.31 8.65
CA LEU A 33 -8.59 -1.35 7.65
C LEU A 33 -7.39 -1.90 6.87
N ILE A 34 -6.42 -2.51 7.56
CA ILE A 34 -5.27 -3.17 6.92
C ILE A 34 -5.74 -4.28 5.97
N ASN A 35 -6.69 -5.11 6.41
CA ASN A 35 -7.24 -6.17 5.57
C ASN A 35 -7.99 -5.60 4.35
N ASP A 36 -8.71 -4.49 4.52
CA ASP A 36 -9.43 -3.84 3.42
C ASP A 36 -8.48 -3.17 2.41
N LEU A 37 -7.37 -2.58 2.87
CA LEU A 37 -6.27 -2.13 2.01
C LEU A 37 -5.67 -3.31 1.22
N LYS A 38 -5.28 -4.40 1.91
CA LYS A 38 -4.67 -5.59 1.28
C LYS A 38 -5.59 -6.24 0.25
N LYS A 39 -6.89 -6.26 0.51
CA LYS A 39 -7.92 -6.78 -0.42
C LYS A 39 -8.34 -5.77 -1.49
N SER A 40 -7.67 -4.61 -1.57
CA SER A 40 -7.96 -3.54 -2.52
C SER A 40 -9.41 -3.04 -2.48
N LYS A 41 -10.10 -3.18 -1.34
CA LYS A 41 -11.44 -2.61 -1.13
C LYS A 41 -11.38 -1.11 -0.94
N ILE A 42 -10.30 -0.64 -0.32
CA ILE A 42 -9.93 0.76 -0.21
C ILE A 42 -8.49 0.94 -0.71
N THR A 43 -8.17 2.11 -1.24
CA THR A 43 -6.84 2.41 -1.82
C THR A 43 -5.92 3.11 -0.82
N ASN A 44 -6.50 3.87 0.09
CA ASN A 44 -5.83 4.59 1.17
C ASN A 44 -6.82 4.85 2.30
N VAL A 45 -6.28 5.16 3.48
CA VAL A 45 -7.05 5.53 4.67
C VAL A 45 -6.30 6.59 5.48
N LEU A 46 -7.03 7.57 6.00
CA LEU A 46 -6.53 8.51 7.00
C LEU A 46 -6.99 8.07 8.39
N ILE A 47 -6.04 7.73 9.25
CA ILE A 47 -6.30 7.25 10.62
C ILE A 47 -5.95 8.37 11.60
N ILE A 48 -6.93 8.94 12.28
CA ILE A 48 -6.73 9.99 13.27
C ILE A 48 -6.50 9.33 14.64
N THR A 49 -5.28 9.44 15.18
CA THR A 49 -4.92 8.83 16.47
C THR A 49 -4.86 9.85 17.60
N GLY A 50 -4.93 11.14 17.26
CA GLY A 50 -4.73 12.24 18.20
C GLY A 50 -3.26 12.39 18.60
N LYS A 51 -2.93 13.49 19.29
CA LYS A 51 -1.55 13.77 19.73
C LYS A 51 -1.22 13.05 21.03
N GLY A 52 -2.10 13.18 22.03
CA GLY A 52 -2.10 12.46 23.32
C GLY A 52 -0.72 12.10 23.86
N THR A 53 -0.59 10.87 24.35
CA THR A 53 0.69 10.27 24.77
C THR A 53 1.49 9.70 23.59
N GLY A 54 0.90 9.64 22.39
CA GLY A 54 1.47 8.99 21.22
C GLY A 54 1.42 7.45 21.25
N ALA A 55 0.85 6.83 22.29
CA ALA A 55 0.80 5.36 22.41
C ALA A 55 -0.01 4.72 21.28
N LEU A 56 -1.22 5.21 21.01
CA LEU A 56 -2.07 4.70 19.94
C LEU A 56 -1.40 4.84 18.57
N ARG A 57 -0.76 5.99 18.31
CA ARG A 57 0.04 6.22 17.10
C ARG A 57 1.16 5.19 16.96
N ALA A 58 1.98 5.02 17.99
CA ALA A 58 3.12 4.11 17.95
C ALA A 58 2.69 2.66 17.66
N GLN A 59 1.62 2.20 18.32
CA GLN A 59 1.09 0.86 18.10
C GLN A 59 0.43 0.69 16.72
N THR A 60 -0.24 1.73 16.22
CA THR A 60 -0.80 1.74 14.85
C THR A 60 0.31 1.65 13.81
N ILE A 61 1.37 2.44 13.95
CA ILE A 61 2.55 2.40 13.07
C ILE A 61 3.15 1.00 13.06
N LYS A 62 3.38 0.41 14.22
CA LYS A 62 3.92 -0.95 14.33
C LYS A 62 3.06 -1.95 13.56
N LEU A 63 1.73 -1.90 13.69
CA LEU A 63 0.85 -2.78 12.93
C LEU A 63 0.94 -2.56 11.42
N LEU A 64 1.07 -1.31 10.96
CA LEU A 64 1.24 -1.00 9.54
C LEU A 64 2.57 -1.54 9.01
N GLU A 65 3.66 -1.36 9.76
CA GLU A 65 5.00 -1.88 9.46
C GLU A 65 5.02 -3.42 9.40
N ASP A 66 4.48 -4.08 10.43
CA ASP A 66 4.36 -5.54 10.52
C ASP A 66 3.54 -6.12 9.35
N ASN A 67 2.70 -5.29 8.71
CA ASN A 67 1.85 -5.67 7.59
C ASN A 67 2.31 -5.16 6.23
N PHE A 68 3.50 -4.54 6.14
CA PHE A 68 4.09 -3.96 4.92
C PHE A 68 3.16 -2.93 4.25
N ILE A 69 2.50 -2.09 5.05
CA ILE A 69 1.67 -0.98 4.58
C ILE A 69 2.50 0.30 4.63
N ASN A 70 2.53 1.03 3.51
CA ASN A 70 3.20 2.33 3.47
C ASN A 70 2.36 3.37 4.20
N PHE A 71 3.02 4.32 4.86
CA PHE A 71 2.31 5.39 5.55
C PHE A 71 3.12 6.69 5.63
N GLU A 72 2.40 7.80 5.83
CA GLU A 72 2.96 9.11 6.10
C GLU A 72 2.28 9.72 7.34
N LEU A 73 3.05 10.40 8.18
CA LEU A 73 2.49 11.15 9.29
C LEU A 73 1.95 12.49 8.81
N GLN A 74 0.76 12.84 9.29
CA GLN A 74 0.07 14.07 8.95
C GLN A 74 -0.47 14.77 10.21
N ASN A 75 -0.89 16.03 10.05
CA ASN A 75 -1.48 16.83 11.12
C ASN A 75 -0.59 16.90 12.40
N GLN A 76 0.70 17.23 12.22
CA GLN A 76 1.69 17.27 13.32
C GLN A 76 1.69 15.96 14.14
N ASP A 77 1.81 14.84 13.43
CA ASP A 77 1.79 13.48 13.97
C ASP A 77 0.49 13.10 14.70
N GLY A 78 -0.62 13.81 14.46
CA GLY A 78 -1.95 13.47 14.98
C GLY A 78 -2.75 12.52 14.10
N ALA A 79 -2.30 12.29 12.85
CA ALA A 79 -2.94 11.42 11.90
C ALA A 79 -1.89 10.63 11.09
N ILE A 80 -2.31 9.47 10.58
CA ILE A 80 -1.50 8.57 9.78
C ILE A 80 -2.23 8.33 8.46
N PHE A 81 -1.62 8.71 7.34
CA PHE A 81 -2.13 8.41 6.01
C PHE A 81 -1.51 7.11 5.52
N ALA A 82 -2.28 6.02 5.47
CA ALA A 82 -1.81 4.69 5.12
C ALA A 82 -2.31 4.28 3.72
N TYR A 83 -1.44 3.64 2.92
CA TYR A 83 -1.73 3.26 1.54
C TYR A 83 -0.89 2.07 1.08
N ILE A 84 -1.36 1.37 0.05
CA ILE A 84 -0.56 0.40 -0.69
C ILE A 84 -0.20 1.01 -2.04
N GLU A 85 1.09 1.11 -2.33
CA GLU A 85 1.53 1.51 -3.66
C GLU A 85 1.12 0.44 -4.66
N LYS A 86 0.23 0.78 -5.59
CA LYS A 86 0.03 -0.07 -6.75
C LYS A 86 1.37 -0.09 -7.51
N PRO A 87 1.89 -1.27 -7.88
CA PRO A 87 3.07 -1.31 -8.73
C PRO A 87 2.75 -0.46 -9.95
N LYS A 88 3.52 0.62 -10.14
CA LYS A 88 3.46 1.36 -11.39
C LYS A 88 3.98 0.39 -12.43
N PHE A 89 3.07 -0.24 -13.17
CA PHE A 89 3.41 -0.97 -14.38
C PHE A 89 3.78 0.07 -15.45
N SER A 90 4.81 0.88 -15.18
CA SER A 90 5.51 1.63 -16.20
C SER A 90 6.34 0.62 -16.96
N PHE A 91 5.66 -0.10 -17.85
CA PHE A 91 6.11 -0.44 -19.18
C PHE A 91 7.65 -0.34 -19.32
N TRP A 92 8.35 -1.38 -18.85
CA TRP A 92 9.74 -1.66 -19.24
C TRP A 92 9.85 -2.08 -20.72
N PHE A 93 8.80 -1.86 -21.51
CA PHE A 93 8.91 -1.71 -22.95
C PHE A 93 9.28 -0.26 -23.26
N SER A 94 10.47 0.14 -22.80
CA SER A 94 11.16 1.29 -23.37
C SER A 94 11.49 0.92 -24.81
N LYS A 95 10.57 1.23 -25.73
CA LYS A 95 10.79 1.59 -27.14
C LYS A 95 12.14 1.12 -27.72
N SER A 96 12.38 -0.19 -27.79
CA SER A 96 13.37 -0.78 -28.68
C SER A 96 12.64 -1.03 -29.99
N ASN A 97 12.83 -0.12 -30.96
CA ASN A 97 12.32 -0.25 -32.31
C ASN A 97 12.89 -1.48 -33.08
N ASP A 98 13.65 -2.35 -32.41
CA ASP A 98 14.33 -3.52 -32.99
C ASP A 98 14.04 -4.85 -32.26
N ALA A 99 13.17 -4.89 -31.25
CA ALA A 99 12.86 -6.15 -30.57
C ALA A 99 11.82 -6.94 -31.37
N ASN A 100 12.24 -8.07 -31.96
CA ASN A 100 11.35 -8.96 -32.70
C ASN A 100 10.29 -9.56 -31.73
N PRO A 101 8.98 -9.39 -31.98
CA PRO A 101 7.92 -9.96 -31.15
C PRO A 101 8.03 -11.46 -30.89
N GLN A 102 8.66 -12.22 -31.80
CA GLN A 102 8.89 -13.66 -31.58
C GLN A 102 9.87 -13.95 -30.43
N GLU A 103 10.97 -13.20 -30.31
CA GLU A 103 11.96 -13.41 -29.23
C GLU A 103 11.37 -13.08 -27.85
N ILE A 104 10.48 -12.09 -27.79
CA ILE A 104 9.77 -11.73 -26.55
C ILE A 104 8.82 -12.86 -26.14
N SER A 105 8.12 -13.47 -27.10
CA SER A 105 7.24 -14.63 -26.84
C SER A 105 8.03 -15.81 -26.30
N GLU A 106 9.19 -16.09 -26.90
CA GLU A 106 10.05 -17.21 -26.50
C GLU A 106 10.61 -17.02 -25.08
N LEU A 107 11.01 -15.80 -24.70
CA LEU A 107 11.46 -15.50 -23.33
C LEU A 107 10.33 -15.66 -22.29
N PHE A 108 9.11 -15.27 -22.65
CA PHE A 108 7.95 -15.46 -21.78
C PHE A 108 7.61 -16.95 -21.62
N ASP A 109 7.60 -17.72 -22.71
CA ASP A 109 7.33 -19.15 -22.68
C ASP A 109 8.40 -19.92 -21.89
N GLN A 110 9.66 -19.49 -21.97
CA GLN A 110 10.73 -20.08 -21.16
C GLN A 110 10.54 -19.79 -19.67
N SER A 111 10.19 -18.55 -19.30
CA SER A 111 9.94 -18.19 -17.90
C SER A 111 8.77 -18.97 -17.27
N LEU A 112 7.75 -19.28 -18.06
CA LEU A 112 6.61 -20.08 -17.62
C LEU A 112 6.99 -21.55 -17.43
N LYS A 113 7.83 -22.11 -18.31
CA LYS A 113 8.35 -23.47 -18.16
C LYS A 113 9.21 -23.61 -16.91
N ASP A 114 10.15 -22.69 -16.69
CA ASP A 114 11.03 -22.73 -15.52
C ASP A 114 10.21 -22.63 -14.20
N PHE A 115 9.13 -21.85 -14.21
CA PHE A 115 8.22 -21.73 -13.07
C PHE A 115 7.40 -22.99 -12.81
N GLU A 116 6.92 -23.66 -13.86
CA GLU A 116 6.21 -24.93 -13.74
C GLU A 116 7.14 -26.08 -13.34
N GLU A 117 8.39 -26.11 -13.81
CA GLU A 117 9.40 -27.06 -13.33
C GLU A 117 9.72 -26.88 -11.85
N PHE A 118 9.80 -25.63 -11.38
CA PHE A 118 9.99 -25.35 -9.94
C PHE A 118 8.82 -25.85 -9.08
N LYS A 119 7.58 -25.78 -9.58
CA LYS A 119 6.42 -26.34 -8.88
C LYS A 119 6.44 -27.86 -8.81
N ASN A 120 6.96 -28.53 -9.84
CA ASN A 120 6.97 -29.98 -9.95
C ASN A 120 8.16 -30.65 -9.20
N GLN A 121 9.05 -29.86 -8.60
CA GLN A 121 10.15 -30.35 -7.75
C GLN A 121 9.82 -30.35 -6.23
N LYS A 122 8.54 -30.18 -5.86
CA LYS A 122 8.02 -30.35 -4.49
C LYS A 122 7.05 -31.52 -4.40
#